data_AF-A0A659UG22-F1
#
_entry.id   AF-A0A659UG22-F1
#
_cell.length_a   1.000
_cell.length_b   1.000
_cell.length_c   1.000
_cell.angle_alpha   90.00
_cell.angle_beta   90.00
_cell.angle_gamma   90.00
#
_symmetry.space_group_name_H-M   'P 1'
#
loop_
_entity.id
_entity.type
_entity.pdbx_description
1 polymer ?
#
loop_
_entity_poly.entity_id
_entity_poly.type
_entity_poly.pdbx_seq_one_letter_code
_entity_poly.pdbx_strand_id
1 'polypeptide(L)'
;RDWVGVLGSARQFSECMIYGRYVDDVLDGAGHFHGSEEFCRVHWNGKPLSDDEFRRFVDTMAPEQVAIGMQSFIGTDIGRIRRLIGL
;
A
#
# COMPACT_ATOMS: atom_id res chain seq x y z
N ARG A 1 15.56 -9.12 21.59
CA ARG A 1 14.98 -8.22 20.56
C ARG A 1 14.37 -7.04 21.30
N ASP A 2 14.61 -5.82 20.87
CA ASP A 2 13.94 -4.64 21.44
C ASP A 2 12.44 -4.69 21.13
N TRP A 3 11.62 -4.20 22.06
CA TRP A 3 10.16 -4.27 21.99
C TRP A 3 9.62 -3.53 20.75
N VAL A 4 10.29 -2.45 20.33
CA VAL A 4 9.96 -1.70 19.12
C VAL A 4 10.07 -2.58 17.87
N GLY A 5 11.15 -3.35 17.75
CA GLY A 5 11.37 -4.24 16.60
C GLY A 5 10.37 -5.40 16.55
N VAL A 6 9.97 -5.93 17.73
CA VAL A 6 8.94 -6.97 17.81
C VAL A 6 7.58 -6.42 17.38
N LEU A 7 7.20 -5.24 17.87
CA LEU A 7 5.96 -4.59 17.45
C LEU A 7 5.99 -4.25 15.96
N GLY A 8 7.08 -3.67 15.44
CA GLY A 8 7.22 -3.36 14.01
C GLY A 8 7.07 -4.59 13.13
N SER A 9 7.58 -5.75 13.54
CA SER A 9 7.46 -7.00 12.78
C SER A 9 6.07 -7.64 12.81
N ALA A 10 5.24 -7.31 13.82
CA ALA A 10 3.93 -7.90 14.02
C ALA A 10 2.79 -7.01 13.50
N ARG A 11 3.11 -5.82 12.99
CA ARG A 11 2.11 -4.83 12.60
C ARG A 11 1.93 -4.82 11.09
N GLN A 12 0.68 -4.74 10.69
CA GLN A 12 0.23 -4.66 9.30
C GLN A 12 -0.29 -3.25 9.02
N PHE A 13 0.53 -2.24 9.27
CA PHE A 13 0.24 -0.84 8.91
C PHE A 13 1.39 -0.28 8.06
N SER A 14 1.06 0.63 7.15
CA SER A 14 2.05 1.35 6.35
C SER A 14 2.47 2.64 7.04
N GLU A 15 3.61 3.18 6.65
CA GLU A 15 4.02 4.53 7.04
C GLU A 15 2.93 5.56 6.74
N CYS A 16 2.25 5.45 5.58
CA CYS A 16 1.17 6.37 5.20
C CYS A 16 0.03 6.39 6.23
N MET A 17 -0.28 5.25 6.86
CA MET A 17 -1.28 5.21 7.94
C MET A 17 -0.80 5.97 9.18
N ILE A 18 0.46 5.79 9.57
CA ILE A 18 1.04 6.53 10.71
C ILE A 18 1.04 8.03 10.43
N TYR A 19 1.45 8.41 9.22
CA TYR A 19 1.47 9.81 8.81
C TYR A 19 0.06 10.42 8.83
N GLY A 20 -0.94 9.73 8.29
CA GLY A 20 -2.34 10.18 8.35
C GLY A 20 -2.80 10.39 9.79
N ARG A 21 -2.54 9.44 10.70
CA ARG A 21 -2.87 9.59 12.13
C ARG A 21 -2.12 10.74 12.79
N TYR A 22 -0.87 10.98 12.43
CA TYR A 22 -0.11 12.12 12.94
C TYR A 22 -0.73 13.45 12.50
N VAL A 23 -1.11 13.57 11.23
CA VAL A 23 -1.79 14.77 10.71
C VAL A 23 -3.11 15.00 11.42
N ASP A 24 -3.92 13.95 11.58
CA ASP A 24 -5.25 14.05 12.20
C ASP A 24 -5.17 14.35 13.70
N ASP A 25 -4.35 13.59 14.44
CA ASP A 25 -4.38 13.60 15.91
C ASP A 25 -3.43 14.62 16.54
N VAL A 26 -2.36 15.00 15.84
CA VAL A 26 -1.30 15.87 16.40
C VAL A 26 -1.30 17.24 15.76
N LEU A 27 -1.53 17.32 14.45
CA LEU A 27 -1.56 18.60 13.72
C LEU A 27 -2.97 19.18 13.58
N ASP A 28 -4.01 18.47 13.99
CA ASP A 28 -5.41 18.86 13.82
C ASP A 28 -5.70 19.27 12.35
N GLY A 29 -5.13 18.52 11.41
CA GLY A 29 -5.29 18.73 9.96
C GLY A 29 -4.54 19.95 9.39
N ALA A 30 -3.67 20.63 10.15
CA ALA A 30 -2.98 21.82 9.66
C ALA A 30 -2.21 21.57 8.35
N GLY A 31 -2.53 22.33 7.30
CA GLY A 31 -1.91 22.23 5.97
C GLY A 31 -2.39 21.04 5.13
N HIS A 32 -3.38 20.28 5.58
CA HIS A 32 -3.89 19.08 4.92
C HIS A 32 -5.41 19.13 4.71
N PHE A 33 -5.91 18.29 3.81
CA PHE A 33 -7.33 18.06 3.62
C PHE A 33 -7.57 16.58 3.33
N HIS A 34 -8.76 16.08 3.66
CA HIS A 34 -9.16 14.73 3.29
C HIS A 34 -9.65 14.71 1.84
N GLY A 35 -9.05 13.86 1.03
CA GLY A 35 -9.57 13.45 -0.27
C GLY A 35 -10.20 12.05 -0.19
N SER A 36 -11.16 11.79 -1.06
CA SER A 36 -11.72 10.44 -1.26
C SER A 36 -11.13 9.73 -2.47
N GLU A 37 -10.25 10.42 -3.20
CA GLU A 37 -9.62 9.96 -4.43
C GLU A 37 -8.57 8.89 -4.12
N GLU A 38 -8.75 7.70 -4.68
CA GLU A 38 -7.78 6.62 -4.60
C GLU A 38 -6.81 6.71 -5.78
N PHE A 39 -5.85 7.65 -5.77
CA PHE A 39 -4.84 7.78 -6.85
C PHE A 39 -3.84 6.61 -6.91
N CYS A 40 -3.76 5.81 -5.85
CA CYS A 40 -2.94 4.61 -5.76
C CYS A 40 -3.85 3.43 -5.43
N ARG A 41 -3.99 2.48 -6.35
CA ARG A 41 -4.81 1.28 -6.13
C ARG A 41 -4.07 0.31 -5.22
N VAL A 42 -4.66 -0.07 -4.08
CA VAL A 42 -3.93 -0.87 -3.08
C VAL A 42 -4.48 -2.29 -2.92
N HIS A 43 -3.60 -3.29 -3.05
CA HIS A 43 -3.86 -4.67 -2.61
C HIS A 43 -3.33 -4.87 -1.19
N TRP A 44 -4.21 -4.74 -0.20
CA TRP A 44 -3.84 -4.67 1.22
C TRP A 44 -3.82 -6.03 1.93
N ASN A 45 -4.91 -6.79 1.80
CA ASN A 45 -5.14 -8.00 2.58
C ASN A 45 -5.03 -9.28 1.74
N GLY A 46 -4.71 -10.39 2.40
CA GLY A 46 -4.80 -11.72 1.82
C GLY A 46 -3.47 -12.26 1.32
N LYS A 47 -3.52 -13.00 0.21
CA LYS A 47 -2.38 -13.71 -0.39
C LYS A 47 -1.77 -12.90 -1.54
N PRO A 48 -0.56 -13.24 -1.99
CA PRO A 48 -0.04 -12.70 -3.24
C PRO A 48 -1.01 -13.02 -4.38
N LEU A 49 -1.21 -12.07 -5.29
CA LEU A 49 -1.97 -12.29 -6.51
C LEU A 49 -1.24 -13.29 -7.42
N SER A 50 -1.96 -14.14 -8.12
CA SER A 50 -1.48 -14.87 -9.31
C SER A 50 -1.18 -13.90 -10.46
N ASP A 51 -0.54 -14.38 -11.53
CA ASP A 51 -0.12 -13.50 -12.63
C ASP A 51 -1.34 -12.89 -13.32
N ASP A 52 -2.38 -13.69 -13.52
CA ASP A 52 -3.63 -13.25 -14.15
C ASP A 52 -4.43 -12.31 -13.25
N GLU A 53 -4.44 -12.56 -11.94
CA GLU A 53 -5.03 -11.64 -10.97
C GLU A 53 -4.28 -10.31 -10.93
N PHE A 54 -2.94 -10.33 -11.01
CA PHE A 54 -2.13 -9.11 -11.06
C PHE A 54 -2.38 -8.32 -12.35
N ARG A 55 -2.41 -8.98 -13.51
CA ARG A 55 -2.74 -8.31 -14.78
C ARG A 55 -4.11 -7.67 -14.72
N ARG A 56 -5.13 -8.41 -14.28
CA ARG A 56 -6.49 -7.86 -14.10
C ARG A 56 -6.50 -6.71 -13.09
N PHE A 57 -5.74 -6.79 -12.01
CA PHE A 57 -5.65 -5.73 -11.02
C PHE A 57 -5.13 -4.42 -11.62
N VAL A 58 -4.14 -4.50 -12.51
CA VAL A 58 -3.60 -3.35 -13.26
C VAL A 58 -4.56 -2.89 -14.36
N ASP A 59 -5.09 -3.81 -15.17
CA ASP A 59 -5.98 -3.50 -16.30
C ASP A 59 -7.30 -2.83 -15.87
N THR A 60 -7.69 -2.97 -14.60
CA THR A 60 -8.92 -2.41 -14.03
C THR A 60 -8.68 -1.14 -13.20
N MET A 61 -7.48 -0.56 -13.28
CA MET A 61 -7.18 0.73 -12.67
C MET A 61 -8.03 1.84 -13.32
N ALA A 62 -8.52 2.76 -12.49
CA ALA A 62 -9.19 3.96 -12.98
C ALA A 62 -8.18 4.90 -13.68
N PRO A 63 -8.61 5.79 -14.60
CA PRO A 63 -7.69 6.69 -15.31
C PRO A 63 -6.84 7.58 -14.39
N GLU A 64 -7.36 7.96 -13.23
CA GLU A 64 -6.68 8.74 -12.20
C GLU A 64 -5.73 7.91 -11.32
N GLN A 65 -5.81 6.58 -11.38
CA GLN A 65 -4.92 5.69 -10.65
C GLN A 65 -3.59 5.59 -11.39
N VAL A 66 -2.55 6.21 -10.83
CA VAL A 66 -1.21 6.30 -11.45
C VAL A 66 -0.18 5.43 -10.74
N ALA A 67 -0.56 4.76 -9.65
CA ALA A 67 0.31 3.90 -8.87
C ALA A 67 -0.45 2.68 -8.34
N ILE A 68 0.31 1.64 -8.00
CA ILE A 68 -0.18 0.48 -7.24
C ILE A 68 0.56 0.33 -5.92
N GLY A 69 -0.16 -0.03 -4.87
CA GLY A 69 0.38 -0.39 -3.57
C GLY A 69 0.19 -1.89 -3.33
N MET A 70 1.26 -2.60 -2.97
CA MET A 70 1.18 -4.01 -2.55
C MET A 70 1.86 -4.17 -1.20
N GLN A 71 1.18 -4.81 -0.25
CA GLN A 71 1.74 -4.96 1.09
C GLN A 71 2.95 -5.90 1.10
N SER A 72 3.96 -5.56 1.89
CA SER A 72 5.16 -6.39 2.01
C SER A 72 4.87 -7.72 2.69
N PHE A 73 3.93 -7.73 3.65
CA PHE A 73 3.58 -8.91 4.44
C PHE A 73 2.67 -9.92 3.72
N ILE A 74 2.08 -9.57 2.57
CA ILE A 74 1.31 -10.55 1.79
C ILE A 74 2.22 -11.50 0.99
N GLY A 75 3.54 -11.24 0.93
CA GLY A 75 4.52 -12.16 0.34
C GLY A 75 4.67 -12.05 -1.18
N THR A 76 4.33 -10.90 -1.77
CA THR A 76 4.48 -10.69 -3.21
C THR A 76 5.96 -10.51 -3.59
N ASP A 77 6.43 -11.29 -4.56
CA ASP A 77 7.79 -11.16 -5.11
C ASP A 77 7.92 -9.90 -5.99
N ILE A 78 8.81 -8.99 -5.60
CA ILE A 78 9.09 -7.75 -6.35
C ILE A 78 9.68 -8.07 -7.73
N GLY A 79 10.51 -9.11 -7.84
CA GLY A 79 11.09 -9.52 -9.12
C GLY A 79 10.00 -9.93 -10.12
N ARG A 80 8.98 -10.63 -9.63
CA ARG A 80 7.78 -10.99 -10.40
C ARG A 80 6.96 -9.78 -10.82
N ILE A 81 6.73 -8.81 -9.93
CA ILE A 81 6.03 -7.57 -10.29
C ILE A 81 6.74 -6.88 -11.45
N ARG A 82 8.06 -6.67 -11.35
CA ARG A 82 8.88 -6.01 -12.38
C ARG A 82 8.72 -6.68 -13.75
N ARG A 83 8.86 -8.01 -13.80
CA ARG A 83 8.63 -8.79 -15.03
C ARG A 83 7.24 -8.58 -15.63
N LEU A 84 6.19 -8.54 -14.78
CA LEU A 84 4.81 -8.38 -15.24
C LEU A 84 4.51 -6.98 -15.79
N ILE A 85 5.23 -5.96 -15.33
CA ILE A 85 5.10 -4.57 -15.82
C ILE A 85 6.17 -4.17 -16.86
N GLY A 86 6.99 -5.13 -17.31
CA GLY A 86 8.01 -4.91 -18.34
C GLY A 86 9.24 -4.13 -17.89
N LEU A 87 9.57 -4.16 -16.58
CA LEU A 87 10.79 -3.60 -15.97
C LEU A 87 11.76 -4.72 -15.55
#